data_AF-A0A932NW49-F1
#
_entry.id   AF-A0A932NW49-F1
#
_cell.length_a   1.000
_cell.length_b   1.000
_cell.length_c   1.000
_cell.angle_alpha   90.00
_cell.angle_beta   90.00
_cell.angle_gamma   90.00
#
_symmetry.space_group_name_H-M   'P 1'
#
loop_
_entity.id
_entity.type
_entity.pdbx_description
1 polymer ?
#
loop_
_entity_poly.entity_id
_entity_poly.type
_entity_poly.pdbx_seq_one_letter_code
_entity_poly.pdbx_strand_id
1 'polypeptide(L)'
;MSRRNLVLIAVLLLLAGANLWSRLSGEEEPAPRTAKRVERPAAKGSLPVRPAPGGAAEVVAFAPDAPEVPPPKRNLFAYADVPPAPPKPAVPPGPPPPPPKSPEEIAAEQARSRLGTFRFEGAMSRGAEKLLMLSRGEEVLTARSGEEVVKGVRVRETGPSSVEIEDGATGVKVTLVLKEGK
;
A
#
# COMPACT_ATOMS: atom_id res chain seq x y z
N MET A 1 -57.59 -29.20 13.44
CA MET A 1 -56.69 -28.04 13.58
C MET A 1 -57.50 -26.82 13.97
N SER A 2 -57.08 -26.06 14.99
CA SER A 2 -57.77 -24.81 15.37
C SER A 2 -57.46 -23.70 14.36
N ARG A 3 -58.37 -22.75 14.15
CA ARG A 3 -58.16 -21.58 13.27
C ARG A 3 -56.87 -20.83 13.63
N ARG A 4 -56.53 -20.80 14.92
CA ARG A 4 -55.29 -20.21 15.44
C ARG A 4 -54.02 -20.89 14.90
N ASN A 5 -54.03 -22.22 14.78
CA ASN A 5 -52.89 -22.97 14.25
C ASN A 5 -52.73 -22.74 12.74
N LEU A 6 -53.84 -22.62 12.01
CA LEU A 6 -53.82 -22.27 10.58
C LEU A 6 -53.21 -20.89 10.33
N VAL A 7 -53.59 -19.89 11.13
CA VAL A 7 -53.01 -18.54 11.04
C VAL A 7 -51.51 -18.55 11.36
N LEU A 8 -51.09 -19.28 12.40
CA LEU A 8 -49.67 -19.42 12.76
C LEU A 8 -48.84 -20.05 11.64
N ILE A 9 -49.35 -21.12 11.01
CA ILE A 9 -48.67 -21.78 9.90
C ILE A 9 -48.55 -20.84 8.70
N ALA A 10 -49.62 -20.10 8.37
CA ALA A 10 -49.60 -19.13 7.27
C ALA A 10 -48.56 -18.02 7.50
N VAL A 11 -48.47 -17.49 8.73
CA VAL A 11 -47.47 -16.46 9.09
C VAL A 11 -46.04 -17.02 8.99
N LEU A 12 -45.81 -18.25 9.47
CA LEU A 12 -44.50 -18.90 9.36
C LEU A 12 -44.06 -19.12 7.92
N LEU A 13 -44.98 -19.56 7.05
CA LEU A 13 -44.69 -19.73 5.62
C LEU A 13 -44.37 -18.40 4.93
N LEU A 14 -45.08 -17.32 5.31
CA LEU A 14 -44.86 -16.00 4.75
C LEU A 14 -43.49 -15.43 5.18
N LEU A 15 -43.11 -15.61 6.45
CA LEU A 15 -41.79 -15.23 6.96
C LEU A 15 -40.66 -16.05 6.32
N ALA A 16 -40.85 -17.36 6.16
CA ALA A 16 -39.89 -18.23 5.49
C ALA A 16 -39.71 -17.84 4.01
N GLY A 17 -40.81 -17.55 3.31
CA GLY A 17 -40.78 -17.07 1.93
C GLY A 17 -40.07 -15.72 1.79
N ALA A 18 -40.35 -14.76 2.67
CA ALA A 18 -39.68 -13.46 2.68
C ALA A 18 -38.17 -13.58 2.96
N ASN A 19 -37.78 -14.47 3.89
CA ASN A 19 -36.37 -14.74 4.18
C ASN A 19 -35.65 -15.40 3.00
N LEU A 20 -36.33 -16.31 2.30
CA LEU A 20 -35.77 -16.94 1.10
C LEU A 20 -35.65 -15.92 -0.04
N TRP A 21 -36.67 -15.08 -0.24
CA TRP A 21 -36.66 -14.03 -1.27
C TRP A 21 -35.54 -13.01 -1.06
N SER A 22 -35.29 -12.59 0.18
CA SER A 22 -34.22 -11.63 0.48
C SER A 22 -32.82 -12.20 0.19
N ARG A 23 -32.65 -13.52 0.33
CA ARG A 23 -31.39 -14.20 -0.04
C ARG A 23 -31.20 -14.34 -1.53
N LEU A 24 -32.28 -14.51 -2.31
CA LEU A 24 -32.19 -14.62 -3.77
C LEU A 24 -32.13 -13.26 -4.48
N SER A 25 -32.63 -12.19 -3.86
CA SER A 25 -32.70 -10.85 -4.49
C SER A 25 -31.45 -10.00 -4.28
N GLY A 26 -30.40 -10.55 -3.66
CA GLY A 26 -29.17 -9.82 -3.40
C GLY A 26 -28.20 -9.88 -4.57
N GLU A 27 -28.49 -9.19 -5.69
CA GLU A 27 -27.52 -8.87 -6.75
C GLU A 27 -28.13 -7.89 -7.79
N GLU A 28 -28.37 -6.65 -7.39
CA GLU A 28 -28.30 -5.51 -8.33
C GLU A 28 -27.43 -4.44 -7.68
N GLU A 29 -26.12 -4.63 -7.83
CA GLU A 29 -25.13 -3.59 -7.56
C GLU A 29 -25.47 -2.40 -8.49
N PRO A 30 -25.85 -1.23 -7.94
CA PRO A 30 -26.15 -0.09 -8.78
C PRO A 30 -24.87 0.29 -9.53
N ALA A 31 -24.92 0.18 -10.86
CA ALA A 31 -23.78 0.37 -11.75
C ALA A 31 -22.93 1.58 -11.31
N PRO A 32 -21.59 1.43 -11.20
CA PRO A 32 -20.72 2.49 -10.77
C PRO A 32 -20.93 3.70 -11.66
N ARG A 33 -21.39 4.81 -11.05
CA ARG A 33 -21.49 6.09 -11.72
C ARG A 33 -20.09 6.44 -12.21
N THR A 34 -19.88 6.27 -13.51
CA THR A 34 -18.68 6.69 -14.22
C THR A 34 -18.56 8.20 -14.07
N ALA A 35 -17.80 8.63 -13.05
CA ALA A 35 -17.39 10.00 -12.91
C ALA A 35 -16.57 10.35 -14.15
N LYS A 36 -17.14 11.20 -15.00
CA LYS A 36 -16.55 11.73 -16.22
C LYS A 36 -15.25 12.45 -15.86
N ARG A 37 -14.12 11.76 -16.01
CA ARG A 37 -12.79 12.33 -15.83
C ARG A 37 -12.60 13.41 -16.88
N VAL A 38 -12.72 14.67 -16.48
CA VAL A 38 -12.36 15.81 -17.31
C VAL A 38 -10.84 15.81 -17.44
N GLU A 39 -10.34 15.35 -18.59
CA GLU A 39 -8.94 15.50 -18.98
C GLU A 39 -8.62 16.99 -19.11
N ARG A 40 -7.74 17.50 -18.23
CA ARG A 40 -7.11 18.80 -18.44
C ARG A 40 -6.07 18.65 -19.55
N PRO A 41 -6.12 19.46 -20.62
CA PRO A 41 -5.07 19.46 -21.62
C PRO A 41 -3.75 19.90 -20.99
N ALA A 42 -2.70 19.12 -21.25
CA ALA A 42 -1.34 19.44 -20.87
C ALA A 42 -0.90 20.73 -21.58
N ALA A 43 -0.75 21.81 -20.82
CA ALA A 43 -0.13 23.03 -21.29
C ALA A 43 1.37 22.75 -21.54
N LYS A 44 1.75 22.64 -22.81
CA LYS A 44 3.15 22.73 -23.26
C LYS A 44 3.66 24.14 -22.94
N GLY A 45 4.28 24.30 -21.78
CA GLY A 45 5.03 25.49 -21.43
C GLY A 45 6.30 25.58 -22.28
N SER A 46 6.22 26.26 -23.43
CA SER A 46 7.39 26.84 -24.07
C SER A 46 7.63 28.21 -23.42
N LEU A 47 8.77 28.36 -22.76
CA LEU A 47 9.21 29.66 -22.26
C LEU A 47 9.64 30.52 -23.46
N PRO A 48 9.18 31.79 -23.57
CA PRO A 48 9.70 32.68 -24.58
C PRO A 48 11.13 33.10 -24.23
N VAL A 49 12.08 32.77 -25.12
CA VAL A 49 13.44 33.31 -25.12
C VAL A 49 13.34 34.81 -25.39
N ARG A 50 13.78 35.60 -24.41
CA ARG A 50 13.89 37.06 -24.49
C ARG A 50 15.08 37.43 -25.38
N PRO A 51 14.90 38.21 -26.47
CA PRO A 51 16.03 38.73 -27.23
C PRO A 51 16.74 39.84 -26.43
N ALA A 52 18.07 39.81 -26.44
CA ALA A 52 18.92 40.82 -25.83
C ALA A 52 18.89 42.13 -26.65
N PRO A 53 18.72 43.30 -26.04
CA PRO A 53 18.87 44.57 -26.74
C PRO A 53 20.35 44.88 -26.97
N GLY A 54 20.68 45.22 -28.21
CA GLY A 54 22.00 45.65 -28.62
C GLY A 54 22.46 46.91 -27.88
N GLY A 55 23.70 46.86 -27.42
CA GLY A 55 24.49 48.02 -27.00
C GLY A 55 25.91 47.75 -27.44
N ALA A 56 26.43 48.60 -28.32
CA ALA A 56 27.79 48.56 -28.82
C ALA A 56 28.77 48.64 -27.63
N ALA A 57 29.57 47.59 -27.43
CA ALA A 57 30.70 47.62 -26.53
C ALA A 57 31.97 47.82 -27.37
N GLU A 58 32.55 49.00 -27.21
CA GLU A 58 33.82 49.45 -27.72
C GLU A 58 34.94 48.48 -27.31
N VAL A 59 35.66 47.94 -28.30
CA VAL A 59 36.81 47.05 -28.07
C VAL A 59 38.02 47.93 -27.74
N VAL A 60 38.26 48.14 -26.45
CA VAL A 60 39.52 48.72 -25.98
C VAL A 60 40.57 47.61 -25.97
N ALA A 61 41.47 47.64 -26.96
CA ALA A 61 42.62 46.76 -27.03
C ALA A 61 43.64 47.13 -25.93
N PHE A 62 43.56 46.46 -24.78
CA PHE A 62 44.65 46.42 -23.82
C PHE A 62 45.63 45.33 -24.25
N ALA A 63 46.79 45.74 -24.76
CA ALA A 63 47.98 44.90 -24.80
C ALA A 63 48.74 45.09 -23.47
N PRO A 64 48.85 44.06 -22.61
CA PRO A 64 49.89 44.04 -21.60
C PRO A 64 51.11 43.30 -22.18
N ASP A 65 52.25 43.98 -22.16
CA ASP A 65 53.57 43.34 -22.16
C ASP A 65 53.57 42.24 -21.09
N ALA A 66 53.45 40.99 -21.54
CA ALA A 66 53.45 39.83 -20.66
C ALA A 66 54.90 39.41 -20.40
N PRO A 67 55.35 39.31 -19.13
CA PRO A 67 56.68 38.80 -18.84
C PRO A 67 56.80 37.34 -19.28
N GLU A 68 57.92 37.02 -19.91
CA GLU A 68 58.25 35.69 -20.42
C GLU A 68 58.27 34.67 -19.26
N VAL A 69 57.19 33.88 -19.16
CA VAL A 69 57.02 32.88 -18.11
C VAL A 69 57.92 31.68 -18.43
N PRO A 70 58.84 31.28 -17.53
CA PRO A 70 59.70 30.13 -17.78
C PRO A 70 58.86 28.85 -17.93
N PRO A 71 59.26 27.93 -18.83
CA PRO A 71 58.46 26.75 -19.12
C PRO A 71 58.27 25.89 -17.85
N PRO A 72 57.06 25.34 -17.64
CA PRO A 72 56.77 24.54 -16.46
C PRO A 72 57.61 23.26 -16.46
N LYS A 73 58.47 23.11 -15.44
CA LYS A 73 59.38 21.95 -15.26
C LYS A 73 58.67 20.63 -14.89
N ARG A 74 57.35 20.66 -14.65
CA ARG A 74 56.57 19.48 -14.25
C ARG A 74 55.61 19.09 -15.34
N ASN A 75 55.84 17.91 -15.92
CA ASN A 75 54.95 17.32 -16.88
C ASN A 75 53.79 16.64 -16.14
N LEU A 76 52.68 17.37 -15.94
CA LEU A 76 51.48 16.88 -15.24
C LEU A 76 50.76 15.73 -15.98
N PHE A 77 51.19 15.43 -17.20
CA PHE A 77 50.70 14.35 -18.04
C PHE A 77 51.65 13.16 -18.14
N ALA A 78 52.77 13.17 -17.39
CA ALA A 78 53.57 11.98 -17.24
C ALA A 78 52.79 11.00 -16.37
N TYR A 79 52.33 9.89 -16.97
CA TYR A 79 51.79 8.76 -16.23
C TYR A 79 52.89 8.26 -15.28
N ALA A 80 52.67 8.40 -13.98
CA ALA A 80 53.50 7.73 -12.99
C ALA A 80 53.41 6.23 -13.27
N ASP A 81 54.55 5.55 -13.32
CA ASP A 81 54.59 4.08 -13.38
C ASP A 81 53.86 3.54 -12.15
N VAL A 82 52.59 3.17 -12.34
CA VAL A 82 51.78 2.58 -11.29
C VAL A 82 52.23 1.12 -11.20
N PRO A 83 52.77 0.67 -10.05
CA PRO A 83 53.16 -0.72 -9.89
C PRO A 83 51.94 -1.62 -10.12
N PRO A 84 52.14 -2.83 -10.69
CA PRO A 84 51.04 -3.73 -10.99
C PRO A 84 50.22 -4.02 -9.72
N ALA A 85 48.91 -3.93 -9.85
CA ALA A 85 47.99 -4.14 -8.73
C ALA A 85 48.22 -5.52 -8.11
N PRO A 86 48.23 -5.63 -6.76
CA PRO A 86 48.41 -6.90 -6.09
C PRO A 86 47.33 -7.92 -6.50
N PRO A 87 47.65 -9.22 -6.54
CA PRO A 87 46.68 -10.25 -6.88
C PRO A 87 45.49 -10.22 -5.92
N LYS A 88 44.27 -10.21 -6.47
CA LYS A 88 43.03 -10.19 -5.69
C LYS A 88 42.95 -11.45 -4.81
N PRO A 89 42.61 -11.33 -3.52
CA PRO A 89 42.38 -12.48 -2.66
C PRO A 89 41.31 -13.41 -3.24
N ALA A 90 41.52 -14.73 -3.09
CA ALA A 90 40.55 -15.73 -3.51
C ALA A 90 39.24 -15.55 -2.73
N VAL A 91 38.12 -15.50 -3.46
CA VAL A 91 36.77 -15.36 -2.89
C VAL A 91 36.43 -16.67 -2.15
N PRO A 92 36.04 -16.62 -0.86
CA PRO A 92 35.61 -17.81 -0.15
C PRO A 92 34.34 -18.40 -0.80
N PRO A 93 34.15 -19.74 -0.74
CA PRO A 93 32.95 -20.37 -1.26
C PRO A 93 31.70 -19.77 -0.60
N GLY A 94 30.74 -19.36 -1.43
CA GLY A 94 29.50 -18.76 -0.96
C GLY A 94 28.70 -19.72 -0.07
N PRO A 95 27.86 -19.19 0.84
CA PRO A 95 26.99 -20.01 1.67
C PRO A 95 26.05 -20.88 0.81
N PRO A 96 25.65 -22.06 1.30
CA PRO A 96 24.72 -22.93 0.60
C PRO A 96 23.40 -22.21 0.30
N PRO A 97 22.74 -22.50 -0.84
CA PRO A 97 21.48 -21.87 -1.20
C PRO A 97 20.41 -22.14 -0.13
N PRO A 98 19.55 -21.16 0.20
CA PRO A 98 18.49 -21.35 1.17
C PRO A 98 17.54 -22.46 0.71
N PRO A 99 16.97 -23.25 1.65
CA PRO A 99 16.00 -24.28 1.30
C PRO A 99 14.78 -23.66 0.58
N PRO A 100 14.19 -24.36 -0.40
CA PRO A 100 12.98 -23.90 -1.07
C PRO A 100 11.85 -23.76 -0.03
N LYS A 101 11.19 -22.60 -0.01
CA LYS A 101 10.06 -22.31 0.89
C LYS A 101 8.99 -23.39 0.73
N SER A 102 8.48 -23.92 1.82
CA SER A 102 7.40 -24.91 1.78
C SER A 102 6.10 -24.25 1.29
N PRO A 103 5.16 -25.00 0.68
CA PRO A 103 3.86 -24.43 0.30
C PRO A 103 3.08 -23.86 1.49
N GLU A 104 3.30 -24.41 2.70
CA GLU A 104 2.71 -23.90 3.95
C GLU A 104 3.26 -22.51 4.33
N GLU A 105 4.56 -22.29 4.15
CA GLU A 105 5.18 -20.99 4.39
C GLU A 105 4.66 -19.92 3.43
N ILE A 106 4.43 -20.29 2.17
CA ILE A 106 3.86 -19.38 1.17
C ILE A 106 2.42 -19.00 1.56
N ALA A 107 1.61 -19.97 1.99
CA ALA A 107 0.24 -19.73 2.43
C ALA A 107 0.21 -18.81 3.66
N ALA A 108 1.09 -19.03 4.64
CA ALA A 108 1.20 -18.18 5.82
C ALA A 108 1.67 -16.75 5.48
N GLU A 109 2.61 -16.59 4.55
CA GLU A 109 3.08 -15.27 4.09
C GLU A 109 1.97 -14.50 3.37
N GLN A 110 1.16 -15.18 2.55
CA GLN A 110 -0.03 -14.59 1.93
C GLN A 110 -1.09 -14.21 2.96
N ALA A 111 -1.36 -15.07 3.95
CA ALA A 111 -2.29 -14.79 5.02
C ALA A 111 -1.87 -13.55 5.81
N ARG A 112 -0.59 -13.45 6.20
CA ARG A 112 -0.05 -12.25 6.87
C ARG A 112 -0.21 -11.01 6.02
N SER A 113 0.07 -11.10 4.71
CA SER A 113 -0.08 -9.97 3.78
C SER A 113 -1.54 -9.52 3.68
N ARG A 114 -2.49 -10.46 3.64
CA ARG A 114 -3.93 -10.17 3.64
C ARG A 114 -4.39 -9.54 4.95
N LEU A 115 -4.03 -10.14 6.09
CA LEU A 115 -4.39 -9.62 7.41
C LEU A 115 -3.79 -8.22 7.65
N GLY A 116 -2.58 -7.95 7.14
CA GLY A 116 -1.94 -6.63 7.21
C GLY A 116 -2.62 -5.53 6.40
N THR A 117 -3.57 -5.86 5.51
CA THR A 117 -4.38 -4.85 4.80
C THR A 117 -5.49 -4.26 5.67
N PHE A 118 -5.87 -4.96 6.74
CA PHE A 118 -6.87 -4.45 7.67
C PHE A 118 -6.24 -3.42 8.61
N ARG A 119 -7.00 -2.39 8.94
CA ARG A 119 -6.64 -1.38 9.92
C ARG A 119 -7.75 -1.27 10.94
N PHE A 120 -7.38 -1.15 12.21
CA PHE A 120 -8.35 -0.95 13.27
C PHE A 120 -8.65 0.54 13.40
N GLU A 121 -9.89 0.93 13.11
CA GLU A 121 -10.35 2.32 13.15
C GLU A 121 -10.96 2.68 14.51
N GLY A 122 -11.46 1.69 15.25
CA GLY A 122 -11.99 1.91 16.59
C GLY A 122 -13.02 0.87 17.00
N ALA A 123 -13.50 1.00 18.22
CA ALA A 123 -14.62 0.23 18.73
C ALA A 123 -15.74 1.16 19.18
N MET A 124 -16.98 0.80 18.88
CA MET A 124 -18.17 1.47 19.38
C MET A 124 -18.99 0.50 20.23
N SER A 125 -19.54 0.98 21.34
CA SER A 125 -20.49 0.21 22.14
C SER A 125 -21.91 0.66 21.81
N ARG A 126 -22.79 -0.31 21.55
CA ARG A 126 -24.23 -0.08 21.36
C ARG A 126 -25.00 -0.95 22.34
N GLY A 127 -25.28 -0.39 23.52
CA GLY A 127 -25.86 -1.15 24.62
C GLY A 127 -24.85 -2.12 25.22
N ALA A 128 -25.18 -3.41 25.26
CA ALA A 128 -24.29 -4.47 25.75
C ALA A 128 -23.37 -5.06 24.67
N GLU A 129 -23.55 -4.68 23.41
CA GLU A 129 -22.75 -5.18 22.29
C GLU A 129 -21.62 -4.21 21.94
N LYS A 130 -20.43 -4.75 21.72
CA LYS A 130 -19.27 -4.01 21.22
C LYS A 130 -19.07 -4.34 19.74
N LEU A 131 -19.12 -3.30 18.91
CA LEU A 131 -18.88 -3.36 17.48
C LEU A 131 -17.49 -2.82 17.21
N LEU A 132 -16.70 -3.60 16.47
CA LEU A 132 -15.35 -3.27 16.06
C LEU A 132 -15.40 -2.74 14.63
N MET A 133 -14.79 -1.58 14.40
CA MET A 133 -14.64 -0.98 13.08
C MET A 133 -13.25 -1.28 12.54
N LEU A 134 -13.22 -1.93 11.40
CA LEU A 134 -12.02 -2.31 10.68
C LEU A 134 -12.10 -1.70 9.28
N SER A 135 -11.04 -1.10 8.77
CA SER A 135 -10.98 -0.66 7.38
C SER A 135 -10.06 -1.57 6.58
N ARG A 136 -10.39 -1.79 5.30
CA ARG A 136 -9.56 -2.51 4.33
C ARG A 136 -9.47 -1.67 3.06
N GLY A 137 -8.40 -0.89 2.94
CA GLY A 137 -8.29 0.11 1.88
C GLY A 137 -9.29 1.25 2.10
N GLU A 138 -10.28 1.37 1.23
CA GLU A 138 -11.35 2.39 1.30
C GLU A 138 -12.67 1.83 1.89
N GLU A 139 -12.73 0.52 2.13
CA GLU A 139 -13.91 -0.15 2.65
C GLU A 139 -13.88 -0.15 4.19
N VAL A 140 -14.98 0.28 4.82
CA VAL A 140 -15.15 0.22 6.28
C VAL A 140 -16.08 -0.93 6.63
N LEU A 141 -15.55 -1.88 7.39
CA LEU A 141 -16.19 -3.10 7.83
C LEU A 141 -16.52 -2.98 9.33
N THR A 142 -17.67 -3.49 9.74
CA THR A 142 -18.07 -3.53 11.15
C THR A 142 -18.34 -4.98 11.53
N ALA A 143 -17.75 -5.46 12.62
CA ALA A 143 -17.94 -6.84 13.09
C ALA A 143 -17.97 -6.92 14.61
N ARG A 144 -18.59 -7.96 15.14
CA ARG A 144 -18.57 -8.25 16.57
C ARG A 144 -17.36 -9.09 16.95
N SER A 145 -17.01 -9.09 18.24
CA SER A 145 -16.02 -10.02 18.77
C SER A 145 -16.47 -11.46 18.55
N GLY A 146 -15.60 -12.28 17.96
CA GLY A 146 -15.87 -13.67 17.57
C GLY A 146 -16.52 -13.84 16.20
N GLU A 147 -16.95 -12.75 15.55
CA GLU A 147 -17.59 -12.78 14.24
C GLU A 147 -16.56 -12.81 13.11
N GLU A 148 -16.99 -13.33 11.97
CA GLU A 148 -16.23 -13.37 10.74
C GLU A 148 -16.49 -12.10 9.93
N VAL A 149 -15.47 -11.25 9.74
CA VAL A 149 -15.62 -9.99 9.01
C VAL A 149 -15.66 -10.23 7.51
N VAL A 150 -14.79 -11.12 7.05
CA VAL A 150 -14.59 -11.51 5.66
C VAL A 150 -14.39 -13.02 5.65
N LYS A 151 -14.79 -13.68 4.56
CA LYS A 151 -14.65 -15.13 4.40
C LYS A 151 -13.24 -15.61 4.82
N GLY A 152 -13.17 -16.38 5.90
CA GLY A 152 -11.96 -16.93 6.49
C GLY A 152 -11.27 -16.06 7.54
N VAL A 153 -11.74 -14.86 7.88
CA VAL A 153 -11.09 -13.96 8.85
C VAL A 153 -12.00 -13.70 10.04
N ARG A 154 -11.59 -14.17 11.22
CA ARG A 154 -12.33 -14.02 12.47
C ARG A 154 -11.69 -12.98 13.37
N VAL A 155 -12.52 -12.17 14.02
CA VAL A 155 -12.05 -11.15 14.96
C VAL A 155 -12.06 -11.68 16.38
N ARG A 156 -10.96 -11.49 17.10
CA ARG A 156 -10.86 -11.64 18.54
C ARG A 156 -10.58 -10.30 19.16
N GLU A 157 -11.46 -9.86 20.03
CA GLU A 157 -11.22 -8.66 20.81
C GLU A 157 -10.18 -8.94 21.89
N THR A 158 -9.10 -8.16 21.89
CA THR A 158 -8.00 -8.29 22.87
C THR A 158 -7.93 -7.10 23.82
N GLY A 159 -8.50 -5.93 23.46
CA GLY A 159 -8.50 -4.76 24.33
C GLY A 159 -9.32 -3.56 23.83
N PRO A 160 -9.21 -2.40 24.51
CA PRO A 160 -9.89 -1.16 24.11
C PRO A 160 -9.26 -0.50 22.88
N SER A 161 -7.95 -0.68 22.66
CA SER A 161 -7.18 -0.05 21.57
C SER A 161 -6.48 -1.06 20.66
N SER A 162 -6.68 -2.36 20.89
CA SER A 162 -6.09 -3.43 20.09
C SER A 162 -7.10 -4.52 19.79
N VAL A 163 -7.03 -5.05 18.57
CA VAL A 163 -7.87 -6.12 18.06
C VAL A 163 -6.98 -7.17 17.41
N GLU A 164 -7.19 -8.43 17.76
CA GLU A 164 -6.50 -9.55 17.12
C GLU A 164 -7.40 -10.13 16.03
N ILE A 165 -6.86 -10.27 14.83
CA ILE A 165 -7.54 -10.93 13.73
C ILE A 165 -6.82 -12.24 13.41
N GLU A 166 -7.61 -13.28 13.19
CA GLU A 166 -7.14 -14.64 12.92
C GLU A 166 -7.65 -15.09 11.56
N ASP A 167 -6.76 -15.58 10.71
CA ASP A 167 -7.15 -16.30 9.50
C ASP A 167 -7.52 -17.74 9.87
N GLY A 168 -8.79 -18.11 9.67
CA GLY A 168 -9.32 -19.43 9.97
C GLY A 168 -8.79 -20.54 9.06
N ALA A 169 -8.19 -20.21 7.90
CA ALA A 169 -7.56 -21.22 7.04
C ALA A 169 -6.15 -21.60 7.52
N THR A 170 -5.37 -20.62 7.95
CA THR A 170 -3.94 -20.80 8.29
C THR A 170 -3.64 -20.73 9.79
N GLY A 171 -4.59 -20.26 10.60
CA GLY A 171 -4.40 -20.02 12.04
C GLY A 171 -3.46 -18.85 12.36
N VAL A 172 -3.07 -18.06 11.35
CA VAL A 172 -2.19 -16.91 11.54
C VAL A 172 -2.94 -15.81 12.26
N LYS A 173 -2.33 -15.28 13.32
CA LYS A 173 -2.88 -14.20 14.15
C LYS A 173 -2.08 -12.92 13.97
N VAL A 174 -2.79 -11.81 13.85
CA VAL A 174 -2.19 -10.47 13.73
C VAL A 174 -2.91 -9.52 14.67
N THR A 175 -2.14 -8.85 15.52
CA THR A 175 -2.65 -7.81 16.40
C THR A 175 -2.61 -6.47 15.68
N LEU A 176 -3.79 -5.89 15.46
CA LEU A 176 -3.96 -4.54 14.95
C LEU A 176 -4.06 -3.57 16.13
N VAL A 177 -3.33 -2.46 16.03
CA VAL A 177 -3.36 -1.37 17.01
C VAL A 177 -4.14 -0.21 16.40
N LEU A 178 -4.93 0.47 17.22
CA LEU A 178 -5.68 1.66 16.84
C LEU A 178 -4.72 2.73 16.32
N LYS A 179 -4.92 3.17 15.08
CA LYS A 179 -4.13 4.27 14.53
C LYS A 179 -4.78 5.57 14.97
N GLU A 180 -4.18 6.25 15.94
CA GLU A 180 -4.61 7.59 16.33
C GLU A 180 -4.50 8.52 15.10
N GLY A 181 -5.64 9.08 14.67
CA GLY A 181 -5.69 10.03 13.57
C GLY A 181 -4.86 11.26 13.92
N LYS A 182 -3.84 11.53 13.10
CA LYS A 182 -2.94 12.69 13.23
C LYS A 182 -3.43 13.83 12.34
#